data_AF-A0A948YCR4-F1
#
_entry.id   AF-A0A948YCR4-F1
#
_cell.length_a   1.000
_cell.length_b   1.000
_cell.length_c   1.000
_cell.angle_alpha   90.00
_cell.angle_beta   90.00
_cell.angle_gamma   90.00
#
_symmetry.space_group_name_H-M   'P 1'
#
loop_
_entity.id
_entity.type
_entity.pdbx_description
1 polymer ?
#
loop_
_entity_poly.entity_id
_entity_poly.type
_entity_poly.pdbx_seq_one_letter_code
_entity_poly.pdbx_strand_id
1 'polypeptide(L)'
;MQRVVVQVPMTKNLKEKAEAVSYDMGFSSLQEVIRILLTKLSKKEFSFKIEEAEEVTYLSKAAEKRYKKAVEDIKAGKNVTKTKNVDELLKLLHA
;
A
#
# COMPACT_ATOMS: atom_id res chain seq x y z
N MET A 1 -24.95 2.27 -26.56
CA MET A 1 -24.58 1.27 -25.54
C MET A 1 -25.81 0.96 -24.70
N GLN A 2 -26.24 -0.31 -24.66
CA GLN A 2 -27.31 -0.75 -23.76
C GLN A 2 -26.74 -0.86 -22.34
N ARG A 3 -27.33 -0.16 -21.37
CA ARG A 3 -26.94 -0.24 -19.96
C ARG A 3 -27.73 -1.35 -19.27
N VAL A 4 -27.04 -2.22 -18.54
CA VAL A 4 -27.63 -3.30 -17.74
C VAL A 4 -27.17 -3.19 -16.30
N VAL A 5 -28.02 -3.62 -15.36
CA VAL A 5 -27.76 -3.56 -13.92
C VAL A 5 -27.44 -4.97 -13.43
N VAL A 6 -26.37 -5.10 -12.64
CA VAL A 6 -26.01 -6.33 -11.93
C VAL A 6 -26.38 -6.15 -10.45
N GLN A 7 -27.18 -7.05 -9.91
CA GLN A 7 -27.55 -7.08 -8.48
C GLN A 7 -26.89 -8.29 -7.82
N VAL A 8 -26.19 -8.04 -6.71
CA VAL A 8 -25.49 -9.08 -5.94
C VAL A 8 -25.96 -8.99 -4.48
N PRO A 9 -26.73 -9.98 -3.99
CA PRO A 9 -27.09 -10.05 -2.57
C PRO A 9 -25.84 -10.22 -1.71
N MET A 10 -25.70 -9.40 -0.67
CA MET A 10 -24.60 -9.47 0.28
C MET A 10 -25.00 -8.87 1.63
N THR A 11 -24.23 -9.17 2.67
CA THR A 11 -24.45 -8.55 3.98
C THR A 11 -24.06 -7.08 3.94
N LYS A 12 -24.76 -6.26 4.75
CA LYS A 12 -24.45 -4.83 4.90
C LYS A 12 -23.00 -4.60 5.32
N ASN A 13 -22.52 -5.39 6.28
CA ASN A 13 -21.15 -5.32 6.78
C ASN A 13 -20.09 -5.61 5.69
N LEU A 14 -20.32 -6.63 4.84
CA LEU A 14 -19.40 -6.92 3.74
C LEU A 14 -19.37 -5.77 2.74
N LYS A 15 -20.54 -5.20 2.39
CA LYS A 15 -20.63 -4.06 1.50
C LYS A 15 -19.85 -2.86 2.05
N GLU A 16 -20.10 -2.48 3.30
CA GLU A 16 -19.47 -1.31 3.94
C GLU A 16 -17.95 -1.46 4.03
N LYS A 17 -17.45 -2.65 4.40
CA LYS A 17 -16.02 -2.92 4.43
C LYS A 17 -15.38 -2.88 3.03
N ALA A 18 -16.00 -3.53 2.05
CA ALA A 18 -15.48 -3.53 0.69
C ALA A 18 -15.48 -2.14 0.07
N GLU A 19 -16.50 -1.33 0.37
CA GLU A 19 -16.61 0.07 -0.07
C GLU A 19 -15.50 0.93 0.55
N ALA A 20 -15.25 0.82 1.87
CA ALA A 20 -14.14 1.51 2.53
C ALA A 20 -12.77 1.14 1.92
N VAL A 21 -12.48 -0.15 1.77
CA VAL A 21 -11.21 -0.61 1.15
C VAL A 21 -11.09 -0.14 -0.29
N SER A 22 -12.19 -0.10 -1.06
CA SER A 22 -12.17 0.40 -2.43
C SER A 22 -11.76 1.88 -2.49
N TYR A 23 -12.22 2.69 -1.54
CA TYR A 23 -11.80 4.09 -1.43
C TYR A 23 -10.34 4.24 -1.04
N ASP A 24 -9.86 3.43 -0.09
CA ASP A 24 -8.45 3.43 0.32
C ASP A 24 -7.51 3.04 -0.84
N MET A 25 -7.98 2.18 -1.75
CA MET A 25 -7.27 1.81 -2.99
C MET A 25 -7.38 2.87 -4.11
N GLY A 26 -8.12 3.97 -3.90
CA GLY A 26 -8.25 5.09 -4.84
C GLY A 26 -9.38 4.97 -5.86
N PHE A 27 -10.31 4.02 -5.70
CA PHE A 27 -11.49 3.92 -6.57
C PHE A 27 -12.57 4.93 -6.16
N SER A 28 -13.39 5.35 -7.12
CA SER A 28 -14.49 6.29 -6.87
C SER A 28 -15.74 5.61 -6.30
N SER A 29 -15.86 4.29 -6.47
CA SER A 29 -16.98 3.50 -5.95
C SER A 29 -16.69 1.99 -5.99
N LEU A 30 -17.39 1.22 -5.16
CA LEU A 30 -17.34 -0.26 -5.21
C LEU A 30 -17.76 -0.81 -6.59
N GLN A 31 -18.69 -0.15 -7.28
CA GLN A 31 -19.17 -0.56 -8.60
C GLN A 31 -18.08 -0.42 -9.67
N GLU A 32 -17.15 0.52 -9.51
CA GLU A 32 -16.00 0.65 -10.40
C GLU A 32 -15.08 -0.57 -10.31
N VAL A 33 -14.78 -1.01 -9.08
CA VAL A 33 -14.02 -2.25 -8.82
C VAL A 33 -14.70 -3.44 -9.48
N ILE A 34 -16.01 -3.60 -9.28
CA ILE A 34 -16.78 -4.69 -9.89
C ILE A 34 -16.70 -4.63 -11.43
N ARG A 35 -16.80 -3.45 -12.05
CA ARG A 35 -16.66 -3.31 -13.51
C ARG A 35 -15.29 -3.74 -14.01
N ILE A 36 -14.21 -3.39 -13.30
CA ILE A 36 -12.85 -3.79 -13.67
C ILE A 36 -12.70 -5.31 -13.57
N LEU A 37 -13.16 -5.91 -12.47
CA LEU A 37 -13.12 -7.36 -12.28
C LEU A 37 -13.89 -8.10 -13.37
N LEU A 38 -15.11 -7.65 -13.69
CA LEU A 38 -15.92 -8.24 -14.78
C LEU A 38 -15.26 -8.04 -16.15
N THR A 39 -14.56 -6.92 -16.36
CA THR A 39 -13.81 -6.66 -17.60
C THR A 39 -12.62 -7.61 -17.74
N LYS A 40 -11.91 -7.89 -16.65
CA LYS A 40 -10.81 -8.87 -16.64
C LYS A 40 -11.35 -10.29 -16.81
N LEU A 41 -12.46 -10.61 -16.15
CA LEU A 41 -13.13 -11.90 -16.26
C LEU A 41 -13.58 -12.19 -17.70
N SER A 42 -14.19 -11.22 -18.40
CA SER A 42 -14.66 -11.40 -19.77
C SER A 42 -13.54 -11.67 -20.78
N LYS A 43 -12.31 -11.25 -20.45
CA LYS A 43 -11.10 -11.48 -21.25
C LYS A 43 -10.32 -12.74 -20.84
N LYS A 44 -10.78 -13.49 -19.84
CA LYS A 44 -10.02 -14.59 -19.20
C LYS A 44 -8.69 -14.13 -18.59
N GLU A 45 -8.58 -12.85 -18.23
CA GLU A 45 -7.40 -12.24 -17.58
C GLU A 45 -7.49 -12.27 -16.05
N PHE A 46 -8.50 -12.97 -15.51
CA PHE A 46 -8.76 -13.00 -14.08
C PHE A 46 -8.36 -14.35 -13.47
N SER A 47 -7.43 -14.33 -12.52
CA SER A 47 -6.99 -15.49 -11.76
C SER A 47 -7.19 -15.24 -10.26
N PHE A 48 -7.82 -16.18 -9.56
CA PHE A 48 -7.91 -16.13 -8.11
C PHE A 48 -6.64 -16.70 -7.48
N LYS A 49 -5.96 -15.91 -6.67
CA LYS A 49 -4.97 -16.39 -5.72
C LYS A 49 -5.45 -16.03 -4.32
N ILE A 50 -5.45 -17.00 -3.42
CA ILE A 50 -5.65 -16.76 -2.00
C ILE A 50 -4.25 -16.60 -1.43
N GLU A 51 -3.80 -15.35 -1.32
CA GLU A 51 -2.59 -15.00 -0.60
C GLU A 51 -3.02 -14.58 0.80
N GLU A 52 -2.28 -15.01 1.83
CA GLU A 52 -2.49 -14.50 3.17
C GLU A 52 -2.30 -12.98 3.10
N ALA A 53 -3.26 -12.22 3.64
CA ALA A 53 -3.14 -10.77 3.65
C ALA A 53 -1.84 -10.42 4.35
N GLU A 54 -0.90 -9.78 3.63
CA GLU A 54 0.32 -9.27 4.24
C GLU A 54 -0.09 -8.42 5.44
N GLU A 55 0.27 -8.86 6.65
CA GLU A 55 0.08 -8.04 7.84
C GLU A 55 0.83 -6.74 7.57
N VAL A 56 0.08 -5.64 7.41
CA VAL A 56 0.64 -4.30 7.27
C VAL A 56 1.50 -4.06 8.51
N THR A 57 2.81 -4.23 8.35
CA THR A 57 3.72 -4.29 9.47
C THR A 57 4.06 -2.85 9.83
N TYR A 58 3.35 -2.30 10.81
CA TYR A 58 3.68 -0.98 11.33
C TYR A 58 5.03 -1.04 12.06
N LEU A 59 5.78 0.06 12.01
CA LEU A 59 6.94 0.23 12.87
C LEU A 59 6.50 0.14 14.34
N SER A 60 7.28 -0.56 15.16
CA SER A 60 7.09 -0.47 16.61
C SER A 60 7.23 0.99 17.07
N LYS A 61 6.57 1.37 18.17
CA LYS A 61 6.65 2.74 18.72
C LYS A 61 8.11 3.21 18.92
N ALA A 62 8.99 2.27 19.30
CA ALA A 62 10.42 2.53 19.45
C ALA A 62 11.10 2.82 18.11
N ALA A 63 10.81 2.01 17.08
CA ALA A 63 11.35 2.21 15.74
C ALA A 63 10.85 3.52 15.13
N GLU A 64 9.55 3.81 15.21
CA GLU A 64 8.96 5.05 14.71
C GLU A 64 9.62 6.28 15.36
N LYS A 65 9.81 6.27 16.69
CA LYS A 65 10.51 7.34 17.41
C LYS A 65 11.97 7.50 16.93
N ARG A 66 12.67 6.39 16.70
CA ARG A 66 14.05 6.39 16.19
C ARG A 66 14.12 7.00 14.79
N TYR A 67 13.23 6.62 13.89
CA TYR A 67 13.19 7.15 12.52
C TYR A 67 12.79 8.62 12.49
N LYS A 68 11.80 9.04 13.28
CA LYS A 68 11.44 10.46 13.41
C LYS A 68 12.63 11.30 13.86
N LYS A 69 13.33 10.85 14.91
CA LYS A 69 14.55 11.53 15.38
C LYS A 69 15.65 11.56 14.31
N ALA A 70 15.85 10.46 13.58
CA ALA A 70 16.84 10.43 12.49
C ALA A 70 16.52 11.46 11.40
N VAL A 71 15.24 11.62 11.04
CA VAL A 71 14.80 12.64 10.07
C VAL A 71 15.03 14.06 10.61
N GLU A 72 14.75 14.31 11.89
CA GLU A 72 15.01 15.59 12.54
C GLU A 72 16.51 15.92 12.58
N ASP A 73 17.34 14.94 12.99
CA ASP A 73 18.80 15.05 13.03
C ASP A 73 19.35 15.34 11.61
N ILE A 74 18.85 14.64 10.57
CA ILE A 74 19.24 14.90 9.18
C ILE A 74 18.91 16.34 8.75
N LYS A 75 17.69 16.83 9.05
CA LYS A 75 17.28 18.20 8.74
C LYS A 75 18.11 19.24 9.48
N ALA A 76 18.50 18.95 10.71
CA ALA A 76 19.34 19.81 11.54
C ALA A 76 20.84 19.70 11.19
N GLY A 77 21.23 18.82 10.26
CA GLY A 77 22.64 18.55 9.93
C GLY A 77 23.41 17.88 11.07
N LYS A 78 22.71 17.29 12.04
CA LYS A 78 23.28 16.62 13.21
C LYS A 78 23.40 15.13 12.96
N ASN A 79 24.49 14.50 13.39
CA ASN A 79 24.74 13.07 13.17
C ASN A 79 24.69 12.66 11.68
N VAL A 80 25.00 13.58 10.77
CA VAL A 80 25.08 13.33 9.32
C VAL A 80 26.53 13.46 8.88
N THR A 81 27.02 12.46 8.15
CA THR A 81 28.33 12.50 7.50
C THR A 81 28.13 12.47 5.99
N LYS A 82 28.88 13.30 5.27
CA LYS A 82 28.92 13.29 3.81
C LYS A 82 30.19 12.58 3.37
N THR A 83 30.07 11.69 2.39
CA THR A 83 31.19 11.02 1.75
C THR A 83 31.28 11.43 0.29
N LYS A 84 32.49 11.39 -0.28
CA LYS A 84 32.76 11.82 -1.65
C LYS A 84 32.61 10.69 -2.66
N ASN A 85 32.77 9.44 -2.23
CA ASN A 85 32.67 8.25 -3.08
C ASN A 85 32.25 7.01 -2.26
N VAL A 86 31.95 5.94 -3.00
CA VAL A 86 31.47 4.67 -2.43
C VAL A 86 32.52 4.01 -1.54
N ASP A 87 33.80 4.07 -1.92
CA ASP A 87 34.90 3.47 -1.14
C ASP A 87 35.05 4.10 0.25
N GLU A 88 34.90 5.42 0.34
CA GLU A 88 34.91 6.17 1.61
C GLU A 88 33.68 5.84 2.48
N LEU A 89 32.51 5.67 1.86
CA LEU A 89 31.29 5.24 2.57
C LEU A 89 31.45 3.84 3.16
N LEU A 90 31.96 2.89 2.38
CA LEU A 90 32.12 1.51 2.82
C LEU A 90 33.13 1.40 3.97
N LYS A 91 34.22 2.17 3.94
CA LYS A 91 35.16 2.25 5.06
C LYS A 91 34.51 2.78 6.35
N LEU A 92 33.59 3.73 6.24
CA LEU A 92 32.88 4.30 7.39
C LEU A 92 31.83 3.33 7.97
N LEU A 93 31.18 2.53 7.13
CA LEU A 93 30.15 1.57 7.56
C LEU A 93 30.71 0.23 8.08
N HIS A 94 31.97 -0.10 7.74
CA HIS A 94 32.65 -1.33 8.17
C HIS A 94 33.48 -1.16 9.46
N ALA A 95 33.47 0.02 10.08
CA ALA A 95 34.13 0.30 11.35
C ALA A 95 33.24 -0.04 12.55
#